data_AF-A0A3N5WKJ7-F1
#
_entry.id   AF-A0A3N5WKJ7-F1
#
_cell.length_a   1.000
_cell.length_b   1.000
_cell.length_c   1.000
_cell.angle_alpha   90.00
_cell.angle_beta   90.00
_cell.angle_gamma   90.00
#
_symmetry.space_group_name_H-M   'P 1'
#
loop_
_entity.id
_entity.type
_entity.pdbx_description
1 polymer ?
#
loop_
_entity_poly.entity_id
_entity_poly.type
_entity_poly.pdbx_seq_one_letter_code
_entity_poly.pdbx_strand_id
1 'polypeptide(L)' 'ARKALAEVGEQLGGAAIDQVALAWILRHPVRAVPILGTGSITEMRSHVQADRLRMSRDQWFRIWMASENREVP' A
#
# COMPACT_ATOMS: atom_id res chain seq x y z
N ALA A 1 11.26 -4.43 -0.65
CA ALA A 1 9.88 -3.88 -0.49
C ALA A 1 9.73 -2.43 -0.97
N ARG A 2 10.55 -1.47 -0.51
CA ARG A 2 10.37 -0.02 -0.82
C ARG A 2 10.27 0.31 -2.32
N LYS A 3 11.13 -0.29 -3.15
CA LYS A 3 11.09 -0.12 -4.62
C LYS A 3 9.75 -0.58 -5.22
N ALA A 4 9.28 -1.77 -4.84
CA ALA A 4 8.00 -2.30 -5.31
C ALA A 4 6.81 -1.43 -4.88
N LEU A 5 6.82 -0.90 -3.65
CA LEU A 5 5.80 0.05 -3.20
C LEU A 5 5.78 1.32 -4.05
N ALA A 6 6.95 1.88 -4.39
CA ALA A 6 7.05 3.06 -5.24
C ALA A 6 6.56 2.78 -6.67
N GLU A 7 6.98 1.67 -7.28
CA GLU A 7 6.54 1.27 -8.62
C GLU A 7 5.03 1.03 -8.70
N VAL A 8 4.45 0.40 -7.68
CA VAL A 8 2.99 0.24 -7.58
C VAL A 8 2.31 1.59 -7.37
N GLY A 9 2.91 2.50 -6.58
CA GLY A 9 2.41 3.87 -6.41
C GLY A 9 2.29 4.63 -7.72
N GLU A 10 3.32 4.58 -8.56
CA GLU A 10 3.30 5.17 -9.91
C GLU A 10 2.17 4.58 -10.76
N GLN A 11 2.00 3.25 -10.75
CA GLN A 11 0.93 2.56 -11.48
C GLN A 11 -0.48 2.91 -10.96
N LEU A 12 -0.59 3.36 -9.72
CA LEU A 12 -1.84 3.75 -9.07
C LEU A 12 -2.07 5.27 -9.14
N GLY A 13 -1.39 5.98 -10.03
CA GLY A 13 -1.59 7.42 -10.25
C GLY A 13 -0.70 8.31 -9.39
N GLY A 14 0.52 7.86 -9.07
CA GLY A 14 1.50 8.62 -8.27
C GLY A 14 1.20 8.60 -6.78
N ALA A 15 0.60 7.52 -6.27
CA ALA A 15 0.29 7.38 -4.85
C ALA A 15 1.57 7.30 -4.01
N ALA A 16 1.54 7.94 -2.84
CA ALA A 16 2.68 7.93 -1.92
C ALA A 16 2.90 6.52 -1.33
N ILE A 17 4.15 6.21 -0.96
CA ILE A 17 4.55 4.88 -0.49
C ILE A 17 3.74 4.41 0.72
N ASP A 18 3.46 5.32 1.66
CA ASP A 18 2.65 5.06 2.85
C ASP A 18 1.17 4.77 2.51
N GLN A 19 0.60 5.48 1.53
CA GLN A 19 -0.73 5.19 1.00
C GLN A 19 -0.78 3.81 0.34
N VAL A 20 0.23 3.45 -0.44
CA VAL A 20 0.31 2.13 -1.09
C VAL A 20 0.45 1.02 -0.05
N ALA A 21 1.27 1.22 0.98
CA ALA A 21 1.43 0.26 2.08
C ALA A 21 0.11 0.08 2.85
N LEU A 22 -0.61 1.16 3.13
CA LEU A 22 -1.90 1.10 3.81
C LEU A 22 -2.96 0.40 2.95
N ALA A 23 -3.03 0.70 1.65
CA ALA A 23 -3.92 0.03 0.71
C ALA A 23 -3.63 -1.47 0.60
N TRP A 24 -2.36 -1.87 0.66
CA TRP A 24 -1.94 -3.27 0.68
C TRP A 24 -2.49 -4.02 1.91
N ILE A 25 -2.42 -3.41 3.10
CA ILE A 25 -3.00 -3.98 4.34
C ILE A 25 -4.52 -4.05 4.24
N LEU A 26 -5.18 -2.96 3.82
CA LEU A 26 -6.65 -2.89 3.71
C LEU A 26 -7.22 -3.91 2.72
N ARG A 27 -6.43 -4.30 1.70
CA ARG A 27 -6.81 -5.32 0.72
C ARG A 27 -6.66 -6.76 1.23
N HIS A 28 -6.02 -6.97 2.37
CA HIS A 28 -5.80 -8.31 2.92
C HIS A 28 -7.13 -9.00 3.28
N PRO A 29 -7.32 -10.30 2.99
CA PRO A 29 -8.59 -11.00 3.21
C PRO A 29 -9.06 -11.04 4.68
N VAL A 30 -8.14 -10.90 5.64
CA VAL A 30 -8.48 -10.85 7.08
C VAL A 30 -9.16 -9.55 7.52
N ARG A 31 -9.29 -8.57 6.62
CA ARG A 31 -9.95 -7.28 6.89
C ARG A 31 -9.38 -6.56 8.11
N ALA A 32 -8.05 -6.38 8.11
CA ALA A 32 -7.37 -5.68 9.18
C ALA A 32 -7.86 -4.23 9.32
N VAL A 33 -7.92 -3.75 10.56
CA VAL A 33 -8.22 -2.34 10.88
C VAL A 33 -6.93 -1.66 11.33
N PRO A 34 -6.23 -0.95 10.44
CA PRO A 34 -4.96 -0.31 10.77
C PRO A 34 -5.19 0.88 11.72
N ILE A 35 -4.41 0.95 12.80
CA ILE A 35 -4.36 2.12 13.69
C ILE A 35 -3.22 3.02 13.22
N LEU A 36 -3.55 4.25 12.84
CA LEU A 36 -2.58 5.24 12.38
C LEU A 36 -1.96 5.99 13.57
N GLY A 37 -0.64 5.97 13.69
CA GLY A 37 0.10 6.65 14.76
C GLY A 37 0.42 8.13 14.50
N THR A 38 -0.27 8.79 13.55
CA THR A 38 0.00 10.20 13.22
C THR A 38 -0.80 11.16 14.11
N GLY A 39 -0.16 12.23 14.58
CA GLY A 39 -0.81 13.36 15.25
C GLY A 39 -1.21 14.49 14.29
N SER A 40 -0.86 14.37 13.00
CA SER A 40 -1.10 15.40 11.99
C SER A 40 -2.39 15.12 11.23
N ILE A 41 -3.34 16.05 11.29
CA ILE A 41 -4.60 15.94 10.54
C ILE A 41 -4.36 15.94 9.02
N THR A 42 -3.29 16.61 8.57
CA THR A 42 -2.92 16.68 7.14
C THR A 42 -2.43 15.31 6.65
N GLU A 43 -1.58 14.64 7.44
CA GLU A 43 -1.13 13.28 7.12
C GLU A 43 -2.28 12.29 7.19
N MET A 44 -3.13 12.39 8.21
CA MET A 44 -4.32 11.54 8.33
C MET A 44 -5.22 11.65 7.10
N ARG A 45 -5.47 12.87 6.59
CA ARG A 45 -6.23 13.06 5.34
C ARG A 45 -5.56 12.41 4.14
N SER A 46 -4.23 12.43 4.07
CA SER A 46 -3.48 11.72 3.03
C SER A 46 -3.67 10.21 3.13
N HIS A 47 -3.54 9.64 4.33
CA HIS A 47 -3.70 8.20 4.57
C HIS A 47 -5.10 7.70 4.24
N VAL A 48 -6.15 8.46 4.54
CA VAL A 48 -7.53 8.10 4.19
C VAL A 48 -7.71 7.88 2.68
N GLN A 49 -6.90 8.52 1.82
CA GLN A 49 -6.97 8.29 0.37
C GLN A 49 -6.50 6.90 -0.06
N ALA A 50 -5.78 6.17 0.80
CA ALA A 50 -5.35 4.81 0.51
C ALA A 50 -6.53 3.85 0.25
N ASP A 51 -7.66 4.05 0.91
CA ASP A 51 -8.87 3.23 0.73
C ASP A 51 -9.46 3.35 -0.69
N ARG A 52 -9.11 4.43 -1.41
CA ARG A 52 -9.53 4.66 -2.80
C ARG A 52 -8.61 4.00 -3.82
N LEU A 53 -7.44 3.52 -3.40
CA LEU A 53 -6.47 2.89 -4.31
C LEU A 53 -6.96 1.51 -4.73
N ARG A 54 -7.22 1.35 -6.03
CA ARG A 54 -7.68 0.09 -6.62
C ARG A 54 -6.49 -0.81 -6.96
N MET A 55 -5.87 -1.38 -5.93
CA MET A 55 -4.76 -2.32 -6.10
C MET A 55 -5.24 -3.66 -6.68
N SER A 56 -4.58 -4.13 -7.75
CA SER A 56 -4.80 -5.45 -8.34
C SER A 56 -4.13 -6.55 -7.51
N ARG A 57 -4.53 -7.81 -7.73
CA ARG A 57 -3.91 -8.96 -7.04
C ARG A 57 -2.42 -9.08 -7.39
N ASP A 58 -2.05 -8.83 -8.64
CA ASP A 58 -0.64 -8.91 -9.09
C ASP A 58 0.22 -7.83 -8.46
N GLN A 59 -0.32 -6.61 -8.31
CA GLN A 59 0.34 -5.53 -7.55
C GLN A 59 0.53 -5.94 -6.09
N TRP A 60 -0.51 -6.53 -5.49
CA TRP A 60 -0.49 -6.98 -4.11
C TRP A 60 0.57 -8.06 -3.86
N PHE A 61 0.64 -9.07 -4.73
CA PHE A 61 1.65 -10.13 -4.65
C PHE A 61 3.06 -9.63 -4.94
N ARG A 62 3.24 -8.68 -5.86
CA ARG A 62 4.55 -8.05 -6.09
C ARG A 62 5.11 -7.40 -4.83
N ILE A 63 4.28 -6.67 -4.08
CA ILE A 63 4.70 -6.06 -2.81
C ILE A 63 5.05 -7.15 -1.78
N TRP A 64 4.23 -8.20 -1.68
CA TRP A 64 4.48 -9.32 -0.77
C TRP A 64 5.81 -10.03 -1.06
N MET A 65 6.05 -10.44 -2.32
CA MET A 65 7.30 -11.12 -2.69
C MET A 65 8.52 -10.23 -2.51
N ALA A 66 8.41 -8.94 -2.85
CA ALA A 66 9.47 -7.96 -2.60
C ALA A 66 9.73 -7.73 -1.10
N SER A 67 8.82 -8.10 -0.22
CA SER A 67 9.00 -8.05 1.24
C SER A 67 9.64 -9.32 1.80
N GLU A 68 9.39 -10.47 1.14
CA GLU A 68 10.02 -11.76 1.42
C GLU A 68 11.41 -11.93 0.75
N ASN A 69 11.91 -10.91 0.02
CA ASN A 69 13.08 -10.99 -0.86
C ASN A 69 13.01 -12.14 -1.88
N ARG A 70 11.81 -12.41 -2.43
CA ARG A 70 11.55 -13.42 -3.47
C ARG A 70 11.17 -12.73 -4.78
N GLU A 71 11.44 -13.38 -5.91
CA GLU A 71 11.03 -12.91 -7.25
C GLU A 71 9.66 -13.48 -7.68
N VAL A 72 8.98 -12.80 -8.60
CA VAL A 72 7.68 -13.21 -9.17
C VAL A 72 7.89 -14.44 -10.06
N PRO A 73 7.24 -15.59 -9.81
CA PRO A 73 7.25 -16.74 -10.73
C PRO A 73 6.51 -16.47 -12.05
#